data_AF-A0A419UWQ1-F1
#
_entry.id   AF-A0A419UWQ1-F1
#
_cell.length_a   1.000
_cell.length_b   1.000
_cell.length_c   1.000
_cell.angle_alpha   90.00
_cell.angle_beta   90.00
_cell.angle_gamma   90.00
#
_symmetry.space_group_name_H-M   'P 1'
#
loop_
_entity.id
_entity.type
_entity.pdbx_description
1 polymer ?
#
loop_
_entity_poly.entity_id
_entity_poly.type
_entity_poly.pdbx_seq_one_letter_code
_entity_poly.pdbx_strand_id
1 'polypeptide(L)'
;MDFIWLGLGIAIAGYLIGDGLKNFKNPDAANIFDSFDEDHELIKENDLHYFIGVSKEDAKHMIAEHPSIPHITINNNVYYPKRKLREWLKNIES
;
A
#
# COMPACT_ATOMS: atom_id res chain seq x y z
N MET A 1 22.00 40.67 -4.98
CA MET A 1 21.54 39.50 -5.76
C MET A 1 21.05 38.36 -4.87
N ASP A 2 21.54 38.24 -3.63
CA ASP A 2 21.21 37.11 -2.74
C ASP A 2 19.77 37.15 -2.19
N PHE A 3 19.21 38.33 -1.96
CA PHE A 3 17.83 38.49 -1.50
C PHE A 3 16.77 38.10 -2.54
N ILE A 4 17.11 38.09 -3.83
CA ILE A 4 16.20 37.68 -4.90
C ILE A 4 15.98 36.17 -4.85
N TRP A 5 17.05 35.39 -4.66
CA TRP A 5 16.97 33.94 -4.50
C TRP A 5 16.29 33.53 -3.20
N LEU A 6 16.54 34.27 -2.11
CA LEU A 6 15.84 34.07 -0.84
C LEU A 6 14.33 34.34 -0.98
N GLY A 7 13.96 35.44 -1.63
CA GLY A 7 12.56 35.77 -1.90
C GLY A 7 11.86 34.74 -2.79
N LEU A 8 12.56 34.25 -3.83
CA LEU A 8 12.04 33.21 -4.71
C LEU A 8 11.83 31.88 -3.97
N GLY A 9 12.76 31.50 -3.09
CA GLY A 9 12.63 30.32 -2.25
C GLY A 9 11.42 30.39 -1.30
N ILE A 10 11.21 31.54 -0.66
CA ILE A 10 10.07 31.77 0.24
C ILE A 10 8.74 31.74 -0.54
N ALA A 11 8.70 32.32 -1.74
CA ALA A 11 7.51 32.31 -2.58
C ALA A 11 7.12 30.88 -3.03
N ILE A 12 8.12 30.08 -3.45
CA ILE A 12 7.89 28.67 -3.83
C ILE A 12 7.43 27.86 -2.62
N ALA A 13 8.08 28.02 -1.47
CA ALA A 13 7.68 27.33 -0.24
C ALA A 13 6.25 27.70 0.20
N GLY A 14 5.90 28.99 0.15
CA GLY A 14 4.56 29.47 0.45
C GLY A 14 3.50 28.93 -0.52
N TYR A 15 3.82 28.85 -1.82
CA TYR A 15 2.94 28.25 -2.82
C TYR A 15 2.72 26.76 -2.56
N LEU A 16 3.78 25.99 -2.30
CA LEU A 16 3.69 24.55 -2.02
C LEU A 16 2.91 24.25 -0.74
N ILE A 17 3.14 25.00 0.35
CA ILE A 17 2.40 24.84 1.61
C ILE A 17 0.93 25.25 1.43
N GLY A 18 0.68 26.37 0.74
CA GLY A 18 -0.68 26.84 0.47
C GLY A 18 -1.47 25.90 -0.43
N ASP A 19 -0.84 25.30 -1.43
CA ASP A 19 -1.46 24.32 -2.32
C ASP A 19 -1.69 22.97 -1.62
N GLY A 20 -0.72 22.52 -0.80
CA GLY A 20 -0.87 21.33 0.03
C GLY A 20 -2.01 21.42 1.06
N LEU A 21 -2.21 22.60 1.67
CA LEU A 21 -3.30 22.83 2.63
C LEU A 21 -4.69 22.90 1.98
N LYS A 22 -4.81 23.23 0.69
CA LYS A 22 -6.11 23.27 -0.01
C LYS A 22 -6.75 21.89 -0.12
N ASN A 23 -5.95 20.83 -0.26
CA ASN A 23 -6.44 19.44 -0.31
C ASN A 23 -6.62 18.79 1.07
N PHE A 24 -6.14 19.43 2.14
CA PHE A 24 -6.25 18.89 3.51
C PHE A 24 -7.69 18.84 4.05
N LYS A 25 -8.63 19.55 3.41
CA LYS A 25 -10.05 19.56 3.80
C LYS A 25 -10.91 18.49 3.12
N ASN A 26 -10.34 17.64 2.28
CA ASN A 26 -11.07 16.53 1.68
C ASN A 26 -10.70 15.22 2.41
N PRO A 27 -11.59 14.64 3.23
CA PRO A 27 -11.33 13.37 3.91
C PRO A 27 -11.15 12.19 2.94
N ASP A 28 -11.52 12.37 1.65
CA ASP A 28 -11.31 11.42 0.55
C ASP A 28 -10.12 11.77 -0.37
N ALA A 29 -9.35 12.84 -0.08
CA ALA A 29 -8.13 13.09 -0.84
C ALA A 29 -7.08 12.12 -0.33
N ALA A 30 -6.93 11.00 -1.04
CA ALA A 30 -5.84 10.03 -0.87
C ALA A 30 -4.58 10.79 -0.46
N ASN A 31 -4.15 10.60 0.80
CA ASN A 31 -3.06 11.40 1.33
C ASN A 31 -1.88 11.17 0.41
N ILE A 32 -1.23 12.24 -0.02
CA ILE A 32 0.00 12.13 -0.82
C ILE A 32 1.04 11.31 -0.03
N PHE A 33 0.92 11.29 1.31
CA PHE A 33 1.67 10.42 2.23
C PHE A 33 1.18 8.96 2.30
N ASP A 34 -0.10 8.64 2.06
CA ASP A 34 -0.57 7.24 1.95
C ASP A 34 0.09 6.54 0.75
N SER A 35 0.46 7.31 -0.29
CA SER A 35 1.14 6.78 -1.49
C SER A 35 2.62 6.44 -1.28
N PHE A 36 3.24 6.88 -0.18
CA PHE A 36 4.67 6.64 0.08
C PHE A 36 4.92 5.59 1.16
N ASP A 37 3.92 5.20 1.96
CA ASP A 37 4.13 4.34 3.14
C ASP A 37 3.33 3.02 3.15
N GLU A 38 2.45 2.74 2.18
CA GLU A 38 1.62 1.54 2.26
C GLU A 38 2.24 0.29 1.60
N ASP A 39 3.08 -0.38 2.39
CA ASP A 39 3.26 -1.84 2.43
C ASP A 39 3.47 -2.53 1.06
N HIS A 40 4.61 -2.27 0.41
CA HIS A 40 5.12 -3.12 -0.69
C HIS A 40 5.60 -4.51 -0.21
N GLU A 41 5.23 -4.94 0.99
CA GLU A 41 5.64 -6.20 1.55
C GLU A 41 5.00 -7.38 0.80
N LEU A 42 5.85 -8.31 0.40
CA LEU A 42 5.47 -9.54 -0.27
C LEU A 42 5.64 -10.71 0.70
N ILE A 43 4.56 -11.47 0.88
CA ILE A 43 4.55 -12.66 1.74
C ILE A 43 4.79 -13.88 0.84
N LYS A 44 5.81 -14.69 1.14
CA LYS A 44 6.01 -15.96 0.43
C LYS A 44 4.85 -16.91 0.69
N GLU A 45 4.49 -17.73 -0.28
CA GLU A 45 3.44 -18.75 -0.12
C GLU A 45 3.63 -19.62 1.13
N ASN A 46 4.87 -20.04 1.41
CA ASN A 46 5.16 -20.85 2.60
C ASN A 46 4.91 -20.12 3.92
N ASP A 47 4.95 -18.79 3.93
CA ASP A 47 4.77 -17.94 5.11
C ASP A 47 3.35 -17.35 5.19
N LEU A 48 2.50 -17.60 4.18
CA LEU A 48 1.15 -17.08 4.10
C LEU A 48 0.31 -17.42 5.34
N HIS A 49 0.46 -18.65 5.83
CA HIS A 49 -0.25 -19.17 7.01
C HIS A 49 -0.01 -18.33 8.27
N TYR A 50 1.20 -17.78 8.45
CA TYR A 50 1.51 -16.87 9.56
C TYR A 50 0.77 -15.54 9.45
N PHE A 51 0.57 -15.04 8.23
CA PHE A 51 -0.10 -13.78 8.01
C PHE A 51 -1.62 -13.87 8.21
N ILE A 52 -2.24 -14.96 7.75
CA ILE A 52 -3.69 -15.16 7.84
C ILE A 52 -4.15 -15.84 9.14
N GLY A 53 -3.22 -16.36 9.96
CA GLY A 53 -3.51 -16.92 11.27
C GLY A 53 -4.14 -18.32 11.26
N VAL A 54 -3.86 -19.13 10.23
CA VAL A 54 -4.38 -20.50 10.09
C VAL A 54 -3.26 -21.52 9.98
N SER A 55 -3.59 -22.82 9.99
CA SER A 55 -2.58 -23.86 9.78
C SER A 55 -1.99 -23.80 8.37
N LYS A 56 -0.78 -24.33 8.19
CA LYS A 56 -0.15 -24.41 6.86
C LYS A 56 -0.99 -25.23 5.86
N GLU A 57 -1.72 -26.23 6.36
CA GLU A 57 -2.58 -27.09 5.55
C GLU A 57 -3.83 -26.33 5.10
N ASP A 58 -4.51 -25.66 6.03
CA ASP A 58 -5.70 -24.85 5.71
C ASP A 58 -5.36 -23.70 4.76
N ALA A 59 -4.18 -23.08 4.91
CA ALA A 59 -3.72 -22.05 3.98
C ALA A 59 -3.59 -22.58 2.55
N LYS A 60 -3.10 -23.82 2.38
CA LYS A 60 -3.02 -24.46 1.05
C LYS A 60 -4.39 -24.78 0.48
N HIS A 61 -5.30 -25.28 1.32
CA HIS A 61 -6.69 -25.53 0.91
C HIS A 61 -7.35 -24.23 0.45
N MET A 62 -7.22 -23.14 1.21
CA MET A 62 -7.75 -21.83 0.84
C MET A 62 -7.21 -21.34 -0.51
N ILE A 63 -5.90 -21.47 -0.77
CA ILE A 63 -5.31 -21.10 -2.07
C ILE A 63 -5.92 -21.94 -3.21
N ALA A 64 -6.14 -23.23 -2.99
CA ALA A 64 -6.70 -24.13 -3.99
C ALA A 64 -8.19 -23.83 -4.27
N GLU A 65 -8.95 -23.47 -3.25
CA GLU A 65 -10.37 -23.12 -3.36
C GLU A 65 -10.60 -21.73 -3.98
N HIS A 66 -9.64 -20.82 -3.82
CA HIS A 66 -9.73 -19.44 -4.30
C HIS A 66 -8.61 -19.07 -5.27
N PRO A 67 -8.68 -19.49 -6.55
CA PRO A 67 -7.65 -19.17 -7.55
C PRO A 67 -7.56 -17.67 -7.89
N SER A 68 -8.57 -16.87 -7.52
CA SER A 68 -8.59 -15.42 -7.68
C SER A 68 -7.79 -14.66 -6.61
N ILE A 69 -7.17 -15.36 -5.66
CA ILE A 69 -6.36 -14.77 -4.60
C ILE A 69 -5.24 -13.90 -5.21
N PRO A 70 -5.04 -12.65 -4.74
CA PRO A 70 -4.05 -11.76 -5.32
C PRO A 70 -2.63 -12.28 -5.06
N HIS A 71 -1.92 -12.61 -6.13
CA HIS A 71 -0.56 -13.14 -6.09
C HIS A 71 0.30 -12.59 -7.22
N ILE A 72 1.62 -12.74 -7.07
CA ILE A 72 2.64 -12.40 -8.07
C ILE A 72 3.68 -13.52 -8.09
N THR A 73 4.14 -13.89 -9.28
CA THR A 73 5.22 -14.88 -9.43
C THR A 73 6.54 -14.19 -9.73
N ILE A 74 7.54 -14.40 -8.88
CA ILE A 74 8.90 -13.86 -9.03
C ILE A 74 9.88 -15.04 -8.96
N ASN A 75 10.64 -15.26 -10.03
CA ASN A 75 11.66 -16.31 -10.07
C ASN A 75 11.11 -17.71 -9.69
N ASN A 76 9.97 -18.09 -10.29
CA ASN A 76 9.23 -19.33 -9.97
C ASN A 76 8.70 -19.46 -8.54
N ASN A 77 8.78 -18.41 -7.72
CA ASN A 77 8.21 -18.39 -6.37
C ASN A 77 6.94 -17.52 -6.36
N VAL A 78 5.91 -17.98 -5.65
CA VAL A 78 4.65 -17.26 -5.49
C VAL A 78 4.72 -16.38 -4.25
N TYR A 79 4.30 -15.13 -4.43
CA TYR A 79 4.24 -14.11 -3.39
C TYR A 79 2.86 -13.47 -3.35
N TYR A 80 2.43 -13.10 -2.16
CA TYR A 80 1.15 -12.45 -1.89
C TYR A 80 1.40 -11.02 -1.43
N PRO A 81 0.93 -10.00 -2.18
CA PRO A 81 1.05 -8.61 -1.75
C PRO A 81 0.18 -8.38 -0.52
N LYS A 82 0.81 -8.01 0.61
CA LYS A 82 0.18 -7.93 1.93
C LYS A 82 -1.09 -7.09 1.95
N ARG A 83 -1.06 -5.90 1.36
CA ARG A 83 -2.23 -4.99 1.29
C ARG A 83 -3.38 -5.59 0.48
N LYS A 84 -3.10 -6.07 -0.74
CA LYS A 84 -4.12 -6.68 -1.61
C LYS A 84 -4.73 -7.94 -0.99
N LEU A 85 -3.90 -8.76 -0.35
CA LEU A 85 -4.35 -9.95 0.36
C LEU A 85 -5.29 -9.58 1.51
N ARG A 86 -4.96 -8.56 2.30
CA ARG A 86 -5.82 -8.07 3.38
C ARG A 86 -7.16 -7.54 2.87
N GLU A 87 -7.15 -6.76 1.79
CA GLU A 87 -8.38 -6.28 1.14
C GLU A 87 -9.23 -7.44 0.61
N TRP A 88 -8.59 -8.42 -0.03
CA TRP A 88 -9.27 -9.61 -0.53
C TRP A 88 -9.91 -10.44 0.59
N LEU A 89 -9.23 -10.63 1.72
CA LEU A 89 -9.77 -11.34 2.89
C LEU A 89 -11.05 -10.68 3.44
N LYS A 90 -11.11 -9.35 3.47
CA LYS A 90 -12.32 -8.62 3.90
C LYS A 90 -13.51 -8.87 2.96
N ASN A 91 -13.24 -9.03 1.67
CA ASN A 91 -14.29 -9.21 0.66
C ASN A 91 -14.84 -10.64 0.59
N ILE A 92 -14.09 -11.65 1.08
CA ILE A 92 -14.60 -13.03 1.14
C ILE A 92 -15.43 -13.31 2.41
N GLU A 93 -15.27 -12.51 3.46
CA GLU A 93 -16.08 -12.59 4.69
C GLU A 93 -17.46 -11.92 4.56
N SER A 94 -17.69 -11.13 3.49
CA SER A 94 -18.89 -10.31 3.29
C SER A 94 -19.93 -10.93 2.37
#